data_AF-A0A1S2V9N9-F1
#
_entry.id   AF-A0A1S2V9N9-F1
#
_cell.length_a   1.000
_cell.length_b   1.000
_cell.length_c   1.000
_cell.angle_alpha   90.00
_cell.angle_beta   90.00
_cell.angle_gamma   90.00
#
_symmetry.space_group_name_H-M   'P 1'
#
loop_
_entity.id
_entity.type
_entity.pdbx_description
1 polymer ?
#
loop_
_entity_poly.entity_id
_entity_poly.type
_entity_poly.pdbx_seq_one_letter_code
_entity_poly.pdbx_strand_id
1 'polypeptide(L)'
;MKTTTLFRSIVAAVAILTFSSTSLWAQVKIGTTPGTPDPSAMLEVQSANKGFLPPRVQLTSSDNAAPITSPAIGLMVVNINAAGSGSTAVDANTLYMWDGTRWGKLNIQTETQKFLSFGSKTISPIPSSTDAEVQAATEFTFGNIKVRYSGLPANVKDNLSSVQIAQVTGATTAVTVFAELSGQGQNSGATLQPQHSVFNNVTSGTWLPWNKSFNPTQRDMGRMLIMLHTTKEIYRITLLCNDYIAAPATFGQITWFVERLQ
;
A
#
# COMPACT_ATOMS: atom_id res chain seq x y z
N MET A 1 28.85 30.51 82.58
CA MET A 1 29.33 30.76 81.21
C MET A 1 29.48 29.51 80.32
N LYS A 2 29.22 28.28 80.82
CA LYS A 2 29.34 27.03 80.02
C LYS A 2 28.04 26.58 79.33
N THR A 3 26.88 27.05 79.77
CA THR A 3 25.55 26.62 79.27
C THR A 3 25.17 27.22 77.92
N THR A 4 25.62 28.43 77.61
CA THR A 4 25.34 29.11 76.31
C THR A 4 26.10 28.49 75.14
N THR A 5 27.32 27.98 75.37
CA THR A 5 28.10 27.27 74.35
C THR A 5 27.47 25.92 74.02
N LEU A 6 27.02 25.18 75.04
CA LEU A 6 26.39 23.88 74.87
C LEU A 6 25.07 23.97 74.07
N PHE A 7 24.24 24.99 74.36
CA PHE A 7 23.00 25.24 73.63
C PHE A 7 23.23 25.56 72.15
N ARG A 8 24.25 26.38 71.83
CA ARG A 8 24.65 26.68 70.45
C ARG A 8 25.11 25.43 69.69
N SER A 9 25.88 24.55 70.35
CA SER A 9 26.33 23.30 69.75
C SER A 9 25.18 22.33 69.48
N ILE A 10 24.19 22.24 70.37
CA ILE A 10 23.00 21.39 70.16
C ILE A 10 22.14 21.93 69.01
N VAL A 11 21.90 23.24 68.95
CA VAL A 11 21.13 23.85 67.84
C VAL A 11 21.83 23.64 66.50
N ALA A 12 23.16 23.78 66.45
CA ALA A 12 23.93 23.49 65.24
C ALA A 12 23.85 22.02 64.83
N ALA A 13 23.95 21.09 65.78
CA ALA A 13 23.85 19.65 65.52
C ALA A 13 22.46 19.25 65.00
N VAL A 14 21.39 19.80 65.59
CA VAL A 14 20.00 19.56 65.13
C VAL A 14 19.78 20.13 63.73
N ALA A 15 20.28 21.34 63.44
CA ALA A 15 20.19 21.94 62.11
C ALA A 15 20.87 21.08 61.04
N ILE A 16 22.06 20.54 61.33
CA ILE A 16 22.82 19.65 60.42
C ILE A 16 22.09 18.31 60.21
N LEU A 17 21.47 17.75 61.26
CA LEU A 17 20.72 16.49 61.17
C LEU A 17 19.43 16.65 60.35
N THR A 18 18.77 17.81 60.43
CA THR A 18 17.57 18.08 59.62
C THR A 18 17.89 18.33 58.15
N PHE A 19 19.05 18.94 57.84
CA PHE A 19 19.48 19.24 56.47
C PHE A 19 19.90 17.99 55.66
N SER A 20 20.19 16.88 56.35
CA SER A 20 20.66 15.63 55.74
C SER A 20 19.53 14.63 55.40
N SER A 21 18.27 14.99 55.65
CA SER A 21 17.10 14.10 55.52
C SER A 21 16.26 14.26 54.25
N THR A 22 16.67 15.10 53.29
CA THR A 22 15.95 15.21 52.01
C THR A 22 16.36 14.07 51.07
N SER A 23 15.42 13.18 50.73
CA SER A 23 15.61 12.21 49.65
C SER A 23 15.77 12.95 48.32
N LEU A 24 16.98 12.94 47.77
CA LEU A 24 17.24 13.39 46.40
C LEU A 24 16.81 12.26 45.45
N TRP A 25 15.63 12.36 44.85
CA TRP A 25 15.25 11.48 43.75
C TRP A 25 16.08 11.85 42.51
N ALA A 26 17.12 11.07 42.24
CA ALA A 26 17.94 11.21 41.04
C ALA A 26 17.23 10.55 39.84
N GLN A 27 16.17 11.19 39.35
CA GLN A 27 15.56 10.84 38.06
C GLN A 27 16.56 11.11 36.93
N VAL A 28 16.79 10.11 36.06
CA VAL A 28 17.89 10.14 35.09
C VAL A 28 17.42 10.76 33.78
N LYS A 29 17.63 12.07 33.68
CA LYS A 29 17.61 12.80 32.41
C LYS A 29 19.04 13.07 31.97
N ILE A 30 19.40 12.66 30.76
CA ILE A 30 20.69 12.98 30.12
C ILE A 30 20.40 13.93 28.97
N GLY A 31 20.67 15.21 29.16
CA GLY A 31 20.43 16.22 28.13
C GLY A 31 20.91 17.62 28.51
N THR A 32 20.66 18.58 27.64
CA THR A 32 21.12 19.97 27.81
C THR A 32 20.07 20.91 28.41
N THR A 33 18.81 20.49 28.51
CA THR A 33 17.72 21.32 29.06
C THR A 33 17.40 20.90 30.49
N PRO A 34 17.49 21.81 31.47
CA PRO A 34 17.04 21.55 32.84
C PRO A 34 15.55 21.18 32.89
N GLY A 35 15.15 20.30 33.79
CA GLY A 35 13.74 19.95 34.01
C GLY A 35 13.56 18.54 34.57
N THR A 36 12.32 18.23 34.95
CA THR A 36 11.92 16.85 35.26
C THR A 36 11.84 16.04 33.96
N PRO A 37 12.32 14.79 33.92
CA PRO A 37 12.04 13.91 32.79
C PRO A 37 10.54 13.67 32.65
N ASP A 38 10.13 13.15 31.50
CA ASP A 38 8.75 12.71 31.28
C ASP A 38 8.30 11.77 32.42
N PRO A 39 7.10 11.96 33.02
CA PRO A 39 6.62 11.11 34.13
C PRO A 39 6.53 9.62 33.80
N SER A 40 6.49 9.26 32.52
CA SER A 40 6.48 7.88 32.03
C SER A 40 7.87 7.30 31.74
N ALA A 41 8.93 8.10 31.85
CA ALA A 41 10.30 7.72 31.51
C ALA A 41 11.16 7.44 32.76
N MET A 42 11.72 6.22 32.84
CA MET A 42 12.78 5.91 33.80
C MET A 42 14.16 6.45 33.34
N LEU A 43 14.35 6.60 32.02
CA LEU A 43 15.52 7.20 31.37
C LEU A 43 15.07 8.08 30.20
N GLU A 44 15.45 9.35 30.21
CA GLU A 44 15.25 10.28 29.09
C GLU A 44 16.61 10.74 28.54
N VAL A 45 16.84 10.55 27.24
CA VAL A 45 18.02 11.08 26.53
C VAL A 45 17.56 12.18 25.59
N GLN A 46 17.91 13.43 25.90
CA GLN A 46 17.47 14.61 25.17
C GLN A 46 18.64 15.28 24.45
N SER A 47 18.54 15.45 23.14
CA SER A 47 19.46 16.25 22.33
C SER A 47 18.76 16.77 21.08
N ALA A 48 19.13 17.96 20.61
CA ALA A 48 18.63 18.51 19.35
C ALA A 48 19.30 17.89 18.11
N ASN A 49 20.48 17.28 18.26
CA ASN A 49 21.31 16.83 17.14
C ASN A 49 22.19 15.60 17.44
N LYS A 50 21.92 14.88 18.54
CA LYS A 50 22.60 13.62 18.89
C LYS A 50 21.55 12.54 19.13
N GLY A 51 21.88 11.30 18.81
CA GLY A 51 21.04 10.14 19.09
C GLY A 51 21.55 9.32 20.27
N PHE A 52 20.85 8.23 20.57
CA PHE A 52 21.33 7.19 21.47
C PHE A 52 22.15 6.18 20.68
N LEU A 53 23.39 5.94 21.11
CA LEU A 53 24.21 4.86 20.58
C LEU A 53 24.14 3.67 21.57
N PRO A 54 23.32 2.65 21.31
CA PRO A 54 23.22 1.49 22.20
C PRO A 54 24.55 0.71 22.27
N PRO A 55 24.72 -0.17 23.27
CA PRO A 55 25.89 -1.03 23.39
C PRO A 55 26.21 -1.76 22.09
N ARG A 56 27.50 -1.78 21.74
CA ARG A 56 28.03 -2.44 20.56
C ARG A 56 28.68 -3.76 20.95
N VAL A 57 28.23 -4.84 20.33
CA VAL A 57 28.73 -6.20 20.61
C VAL A 57 29.09 -6.92 19.32
N GLN A 58 29.90 -7.97 19.44
CA GLN A 58 30.24 -8.85 18.34
C GLN A 58 29.51 -10.18 18.52
N LEU A 59 28.36 -10.32 17.86
CA LEU A 59 27.61 -11.58 17.81
C LEU A 59 28.30 -12.53 16.83
N THR A 60 28.29 -13.83 17.12
CA THR A 60 28.81 -14.87 16.22
C THR A 60 27.70 -15.62 15.49
N SER A 61 26.52 -15.71 16.10
CA SER A 61 25.28 -16.24 15.55
C SER A 61 24.09 -15.67 16.32
N SER A 62 22.88 -15.72 15.75
CA SER A 62 21.68 -15.19 16.40
C SER A 62 21.15 -16.08 17.53
N ASP A 63 21.41 -17.38 17.49
CA ASP A 63 20.99 -18.37 18.50
C ASP A 63 21.95 -18.48 19.71
N ASN A 64 23.01 -17.67 19.73
CA ASN A 64 23.96 -17.64 20.83
C ASN A 64 23.81 -16.36 21.64
N ALA A 65 23.58 -16.50 22.95
CA ALA A 65 23.48 -15.36 23.88
C ALA A 65 24.80 -14.56 23.97
N ALA A 66 25.95 -15.20 23.77
CA ALA A 66 27.25 -14.55 23.81
C ALA A 66 27.33 -13.39 22.81
N PRO A 67 28.04 -12.29 23.17
CA PRO A 67 28.97 -12.14 24.29
C PRO A 67 28.29 -11.73 25.62
N ILE A 68 26.97 -11.61 25.66
CA ILE A 68 26.25 -11.20 26.87
C ILE A 68 25.81 -12.46 27.63
N THR A 69 26.24 -12.59 28.89
CA THR A 69 25.81 -13.71 29.73
C THR A 69 24.40 -13.44 30.26
N SER A 70 23.46 -14.35 30.03
CA SER A 70 22.06 -14.25 30.48
C SER A 70 21.38 -12.92 30.11
N PRO A 71 21.31 -12.55 28.81
CA PRO A 71 20.66 -11.32 28.37
C PRO A 71 19.18 -11.32 28.78
N ALA A 72 18.71 -10.18 29.29
CA ALA A 72 17.29 -10.00 29.60
C ALA A 72 16.47 -9.93 28.31
N ILE A 73 15.22 -10.42 28.34
CA ILE A 73 14.28 -10.26 27.23
C ILE A 73 14.08 -8.78 26.96
N GLY A 74 14.14 -8.38 25.68
CA GLY A 74 14.05 -7.00 25.25
C GLY A 74 15.38 -6.23 25.28
N LEU A 75 16.50 -6.86 25.69
CA LEU A 75 17.82 -6.23 25.63
C LEU A 75 18.20 -5.90 24.18
N MET A 76 18.60 -4.65 23.93
CA MET A 76 18.92 -4.16 22.59
C MET A 76 20.40 -3.83 22.44
N VAL A 77 21.02 -4.28 21.34
CA VAL A 77 22.44 -4.06 21.03
C VAL A 77 22.65 -3.83 19.55
N VAL A 78 23.69 -3.10 19.17
CA VAL A 78 24.16 -3.05 17.78
C VAL A 78 25.25 -4.10 17.60
N ASN A 79 25.02 -5.03 16.68
CA ASN A 79 26.06 -5.96 16.26
C ASN A 79 27.03 -5.25 15.30
N ILE A 80 28.33 -5.39 15.53
CA ILE A 80 29.36 -4.70 14.74
C ILE A 80 30.03 -5.58 13.68
N ASN A 81 29.80 -6.90 13.69
CA ASN A 81 30.46 -7.81 12.76
C ASN A 81 29.47 -8.79 12.12
N ALA A 82 29.63 -9.06 10.83
CA ALA A 82 28.86 -10.10 10.16
C ALA A 82 29.49 -11.46 10.48
N ALA A 83 28.68 -12.44 10.89
CA ALA A 83 29.16 -13.76 11.28
C ALA A 83 28.07 -14.84 11.10
N GLY A 84 28.48 -16.11 11.18
CA GLY A 84 27.58 -17.25 11.05
C GLY A 84 27.20 -17.57 9.60
N SER A 85 26.26 -18.49 9.43
CA SER A 85 25.75 -18.92 8.12
C SER A 85 24.31 -19.42 8.24
N GLY A 86 23.58 -19.49 7.12
CA GLY A 86 22.20 -19.97 7.11
C GLY A 86 21.25 -19.09 7.91
N SER A 87 20.29 -19.70 8.60
CA SER A 87 19.22 -19.00 9.34
C SER A 87 19.69 -18.31 10.63
N THR A 88 20.92 -18.56 11.08
CA THR A 88 21.49 -17.97 12.30
C THR A 88 22.57 -16.94 12.02
N ALA A 89 22.80 -16.62 10.74
CA ALA A 89 23.72 -15.56 10.35
C ALA A 89 23.29 -14.21 10.94
N VAL A 90 24.28 -13.42 11.33
CA VAL A 90 24.11 -12.07 11.86
C VAL A 90 24.81 -11.06 10.96
N ASP A 91 24.16 -9.92 10.75
CA ASP A 91 24.65 -8.80 9.97
C ASP A 91 25.41 -7.78 10.82
N ALA A 92 26.46 -7.19 10.25
CA ALA A 92 27.16 -6.05 10.83
C ALA A 92 26.28 -4.78 10.83
N ASN A 93 26.64 -3.82 11.70
CA ASN A 93 26.03 -2.50 11.81
C ASN A 93 24.50 -2.53 11.96
N THR A 94 23.98 -3.54 12.66
CA THR A 94 22.55 -3.83 12.72
C THR A 94 22.09 -3.93 14.16
N LEU A 95 20.90 -3.41 14.45
CA LEU A 95 20.27 -3.47 15.77
C LEU A 95 19.61 -4.84 15.98
N TYR A 96 19.92 -5.48 17.11
CA TYR A 96 19.34 -6.75 17.54
C TYR A 96 18.65 -6.58 18.89
N MET A 97 17.58 -7.34 19.11
CA MET A 97 16.88 -7.46 20.38
C MET A 97 16.86 -8.91 20.83
N TRP A 98 17.19 -9.18 22.09
CA TRP A 98 17.07 -10.53 22.65
C TRP A 98 15.60 -10.87 22.90
N ASP A 99 15.10 -11.98 22.36
CA ASP A 99 13.71 -12.43 22.53
C ASP A 99 13.49 -13.41 23.70
N GLY A 100 14.57 -13.77 24.40
CA GLY A 100 14.58 -14.82 25.43
C GLY A 100 15.31 -16.09 24.99
N THR A 101 15.46 -16.29 23.67
CA THR A 101 16.10 -17.48 23.08
C THR A 101 17.13 -17.14 22.01
N ARG A 102 16.96 -16.04 21.28
CA ARG A 102 17.84 -15.60 20.19
C ARG A 102 17.86 -14.08 20.04
N TRP A 103 18.87 -13.59 19.34
CA TRP A 103 18.97 -12.22 18.86
C TRP A 103 18.11 -12.03 17.60
N GLY A 104 16.99 -11.34 17.76
CA GLY A 104 16.12 -10.93 16.66
C GLY A 104 16.63 -9.65 16.00
N LYS A 105 16.85 -9.70 14.68
CA LYS A 105 17.24 -8.53 13.88
C LYS A 105 16.07 -7.52 13.81
N LEU A 106 16.31 -6.26 14.17
CA LEU A 106 15.32 -5.20 13.98
C LEU A 106 15.52 -4.55 12.60
N ASN A 107 14.62 -4.86 11.67
CA ASN A 107 14.65 -4.30 10.31
C ASN A 107 13.80 -3.04 10.22
N ILE A 108 14.31 -2.03 9.53
CA ILE A 108 13.48 -0.92 9.03
C ILE A 108 12.71 -1.47 7.83
N GLN A 109 11.40 -1.65 7.98
CA GLN A 109 10.54 -1.97 6.84
C GLN A 109 10.23 -0.66 6.11
N THR A 110 10.78 -0.49 4.91
CA THR A 110 10.26 0.50 3.97
C THR A 110 9.00 -0.09 3.34
N GLU A 111 7.84 0.19 3.93
CA GLU A 111 6.57 -0.16 3.29
C GLU A 111 6.45 0.60 1.97
N THR A 112 6.72 -0.09 0.85
CA THR A 112 6.31 0.42 -0.45
C THR A 112 4.81 0.18 -0.55
N GLN A 113 4.02 1.17 -0.13
CA GLN A 113 2.57 1.17 -0.32
C GLN A 113 2.29 1.03 -1.83
N LYS A 114 1.84 -0.16 -2.26
CA LYS A 114 1.44 -0.41 -3.64
C LYS A 114 -0.01 0.05 -3.82
N PHE A 115 -0.18 1.30 -4.25
CA PHE A 115 -1.50 1.79 -4.64
C PHE A 115 -1.92 1.13 -5.97
N LEU A 116 -3.17 0.67 -6.04
CA LEU A 116 -3.78 0.30 -7.32
C LEU A 116 -3.95 1.57 -8.16
N SER A 117 -3.37 1.56 -9.36
CA SER A 117 -3.57 2.65 -10.32
C SER A 117 -4.84 2.36 -11.10
N PHE A 118 -5.80 3.30 -11.09
CA PHE A 118 -7.05 3.18 -11.83
C PHE A 118 -7.45 4.52 -12.46
N GLY A 119 -8.33 4.45 -13.45
CA GLY A 119 -8.97 5.59 -14.08
C GLY A 119 -10.39 5.24 -14.51
N SER A 120 -11.25 6.25 -14.64
CA SER A 120 -12.63 6.07 -15.08
C SER A 120 -13.05 7.13 -16.08
N LYS A 121 -13.94 6.76 -17.01
CA LYS A 121 -14.55 7.71 -17.95
C LYS A 121 -16.02 7.37 -18.13
N THR A 122 -16.90 8.34 -17.87
CA THR A 122 -18.34 8.23 -18.09
C THR A 122 -18.77 9.18 -19.20
N ILE A 123 -19.56 8.66 -20.14
CA ILE A 123 -20.19 9.43 -21.22
C ILE A 123 -21.69 9.40 -20.99
N SER A 124 -22.30 10.56 -20.75
CA SER A 124 -23.75 10.77 -20.63
C SER A 124 -24.08 12.19 -21.12
N PRO A 125 -24.98 12.37 -22.09
CA PRO A 125 -25.63 11.34 -22.91
C PRO A 125 -24.64 10.63 -23.85
N ILE A 126 -24.96 9.39 -24.25
CA ILE A 126 -24.28 8.72 -25.36
C ILE A 126 -24.59 9.50 -26.67
N PRO A 127 -23.59 9.86 -27.49
CA PRO A 127 -23.85 10.50 -28.79
C PRO A 127 -24.76 9.64 -29.68
N SER A 128 -25.61 10.29 -30.47
CA SER A 128 -26.66 9.61 -31.24
C SER A 128 -26.60 9.87 -32.74
N SER A 129 -25.58 10.57 -33.25
CA SER A 129 -25.55 11.01 -34.65
C SER A 129 -24.73 10.08 -35.57
N THR A 130 -23.51 9.70 -35.18
CA THR A 130 -22.62 8.84 -35.99
C THR A 130 -21.82 7.87 -35.14
N ASP A 131 -21.39 6.74 -35.74
CA ASP A 131 -20.51 5.78 -35.08
C ASP A 131 -19.18 6.42 -34.67
N ALA A 132 -18.63 7.31 -35.51
CA ALA A 132 -17.37 8.00 -35.26
C ALA A 132 -17.44 8.90 -34.02
N GLU A 133 -18.57 9.59 -33.80
CA GLU A 133 -18.77 10.41 -32.61
C GLU A 133 -18.83 9.55 -31.34
N VAL A 134 -19.52 8.40 -31.37
CA VAL A 134 -19.57 7.50 -30.21
C VAL A 134 -18.21 6.89 -29.92
N GLN A 135 -17.48 6.47 -30.96
CA GLN A 135 -16.11 5.96 -30.82
C GLN A 135 -15.20 7.01 -30.17
N ALA A 136 -15.19 8.24 -30.68
CA ALA A 136 -14.36 9.33 -30.15
C ALA A 136 -14.76 9.72 -28.71
N ALA A 137 -16.07 9.81 -28.44
CA ALA A 137 -16.57 10.15 -27.12
C ALA A 137 -16.25 9.06 -26.10
N THR A 138 -16.36 7.78 -26.47
CA THR A 138 -16.13 6.66 -25.55
C THR A 138 -14.68 6.21 -25.46
N GLU A 139 -13.80 6.63 -26.38
CA GLU A 139 -12.38 6.27 -26.34
C GLU A 139 -11.72 6.73 -25.04
N PHE A 140 -11.15 5.79 -24.30
CA PHE A 140 -10.47 6.03 -23.03
C PHE A 140 -9.13 5.31 -23.01
N THR A 141 -8.06 6.08 -22.81
CA THR A 141 -6.69 5.57 -22.72
C THR A 141 -6.26 5.49 -21.27
N PHE A 142 -5.76 4.34 -20.86
CA PHE A 142 -5.21 4.12 -19.53
C PHE A 142 -3.99 3.19 -19.60
N GLY A 143 -2.82 3.70 -19.19
CA GLY A 143 -1.56 2.98 -19.37
C GLY A 143 -1.31 2.66 -20.85
N ASN A 144 -0.99 1.40 -21.14
CA ASN A 144 -0.69 0.93 -22.49
C ASN A 144 -1.91 0.39 -23.25
N ILE A 145 -3.12 0.55 -22.70
CA ILE A 145 -4.36 0.13 -23.35
C ILE A 145 -5.31 1.30 -23.57
N LYS A 146 -6.17 1.16 -24.58
CA LYS A 146 -7.32 2.01 -24.78
C LYS A 146 -8.56 1.19 -25.06
N VAL A 147 -9.70 1.69 -24.63
CA VAL A 147 -11.01 1.07 -24.81
C VAL A 147 -11.96 2.04 -25.48
N ARG A 148 -12.95 1.51 -26.18
CA ARG A 148 -14.07 2.31 -26.69
C ARG A 148 -15.31 1.44 -26.94
N TYR A 149 -16.44 2.10 -27.12
CA TYR A 149 -17.62 1.53 -27.72
C TYR A 149 -17.55 1.73 -29.24
N SER A 150 -17.89 0.70 -30.01
CA SER A 150 -17.55 0.60 -31.43
C SER A 150 -18.45 1.40 -32.36
N GLY A 151 -19.55 1.97 -31.89
CA GLY A 151 -20.45 2.77 -32.71
C GLY A 151 -21.74 3.13 -31.98
N LEU A 152 -22.74 3.60 -32.71
CA LEU A 152 -24.05 3.92 -32.16
C LEU A 152 -24.66 2.69 -31.49
N PRO A 153 -25.28 2.82 -30.28
CA PRO A 153 -25.93 1.71 -29.61
C PRO A 153 -26.92 0.95 -30.50
N ALA A 154 -27.70 1.65 -31.33
CA ALA A 154 -28.62 1.02 -32.27
C ALA A 154 -27.93 0.12 -33.30
N ASN A 155 -26.69 0.45 -33.70
CA ASN A 155 -25.94 -0.27 -34.73
C ASN A 155 -25.17 -1.47 -34.18
N VAL A 156 -24.67 -1.39 -32.94
CA VAL A 156 -23.69 -2.36 -32.41
C VAL A 156 -24.13 -3.11 -31.16
N LYS A 157 -25.30 -2.82 -30.59
CA LYS A 157 -25.76 -3.41 -29.31
C LYS A 157 -25.72 -4.94 -29.22
N ASP A 158 -25.99 -5.63 -30.33
CA ASP A 158 -26.01 -7.10 -30.40
C ASP A 158 -24.78 -7.67 -31.16
N ASN A 159 -23.78 -6.83 -31.41
CA ASN A 159 -22.55 -7.21 -32.11
C ASN A 159 -21.47 -7.64 -31.11
N LEU A 160 -20.79 -8.77 -31.35
CA LEU A 160 -19.68 -9.24 -30.50
C LEU A 160 -18.46 -8.31 -30.44
N SER A 161 -18.42 -7.32 -31.33
CA SER A 161 -17.41 -6.25 -31.38
C SER A 161 -17.91 -4.92 -30.83
N SER A 162 -19.06 -4.90 -30.15
CA SER A 162 -19.69 -3.69 -29.56
C SER A 162 -18.71 -2.89 -28.71
N VAL A 163 -17.83 -3.58 -27.98
CA VAL A 163 -16.73 -3.02 -27.21
C VAL A 163 -15.41 -3.43 -27.87
N GLN A 164 -14.47 -2.48 -27.93
CA GLN A 164 -13.17 -2.69 -28.53
C GLN A 164 -12.04 -2.28 -27.59
N ILE A 165 -10.92 -2.98 -27.69
CA ILE A 165 -9.68 -2.68 -26.99
C ILE A 165 -8.53 -2.58 -27.98
N ALA A 166 -7.63 -1.64 -27.78
CA ALA A 166 -6.38 -1.58 -28.53
C ALA A 166 -5.20 -1.32 -27.60
N GLN A 167 -4.01 -1.71 -28.04
CA GLN A 167 -2.77 -1.26 -27.44
C GLN A 167 -2.46 0.17 -27.91
N VAL A 168 -1.96 1.00 -27.00
CA VAL A 168 -1.63 2.42 -27.26
C VAL A 168 -0.22 2.57 -27.82
N THR A 169 0.77 1.91 -27.20
CA THR A 169 2.18 2.00 -27.58
C THR A 169 2.89 0.68 -27.30
N GLY A 170 3.80 0.26 -28.18
CA GLY A 170 4.68 -0.90 -27.94
C GLY A 170 4.92 -1.77 -29.17
N ALA A 171 5.90 -2.66 -29.06
CA ALA A 171 6.14 -3.72 -30.04
C ALA A 171 4.92 -4.64 -30.15
N THR A 172 4.79 -5.34 -31.29
CA THR A 172 3.77 -6.37 -31.50
C THR A 172 3.73 -7.32 -30.30
N THR A 173 2.55 -7.50 -29.71
CA THR A 173 2.36 -8.37 -28.55
C THR A 173 1.23 -9.35 -28.77
N ALA A 174 1.30 -10.53 -28.15
CA ALA A 174 0.11 -11.34 -27.96
C ALA A 174 -0.71 -10.72 -26.82
N VAL A 175 -2.03 -10.77 -26.95
CA VAL A 175 -2.96 -10.31 -25.91
C VAL A 175 -3.89 -11.45 -25.56
N THR A 176 -3.98 -11.77 -24.27
CA THR A 176 -5.03 -12.65 -23.76
C THR A 176 -6.13 -11.80 -23.14
N VAL A 177 -7.36 -12.09 -23.54
CA VAL A 177 -8.57 -11.42 -23.05
C VAL A 177 -9.47 -12.47 -22.41
N PHE A 178 -9.88 -12.22 -21.17
CA PHE A 178 -10.94 -12.96 -20.51
C PHE A 178 -12.07 -11.99 -20.24
N ALA A 179 -13.27 -12.29 -20.73
CA ALA A 179 -14.40 -11.38 -20.72
C ALA A 179 -15.67 -12.05 -20.19
N GLU A 180 -16.39 -11.30 -19.38
CA GLU A 180 -17.68 -11.64 -18.81
C GLU A 180 -18.67 -10.51 -19.06
N LEU A 181 -19.92 -10.88 -19.28
CA LEU A 181 -21.04 -9.96 -19.48
C LEU A 181 -22.15 -10.39 -18.52
N SER A 182 -22.77 -9.42 -17.86
CA SER A 182 -24.02 -9.59 -17.12
C SER A 182 -25.00 -8.51 -17.56
N GLY A 183 -26.26 -8.86 -17.81
CA GLY A 183 -27.26 -7.91 -18.32
C GLY A 183 -28.05 -8.54 -19.45
N GLN A 184 -29.38 -8.35 -19.42
CA GLN A 184 -30.35 -8.88 -20.39
C GLN A 184 -31.73 -8.24 -20.19
N GLY A 185 -31.80 -6.99 -19.70
CA GLY A 185 -33.05 -6.22 -19.57
C GLY A 185 -34.31 -7.09 -19.38
N GLN A 186 -34.49 -7.69 -18.20
CA GLN A 186 -35.63 -8.53 -17.79
C GLN A 186 -35.71 -10.02 -18.20
N ASN A 187 -34.77 -10.61 -18.95
CA ASN A 187 -34.78 -12.08 -19.16
C ASN A 187 -33.75 -12.81 -18.28
N SER A 188 -34.23 -13.46 -17.22
CA SER A 188 -33.49 -14.26 -16.23
C SER A 188 -32.93 -15.59 -16.76
N GLY A 189 -32.50 -15.66 -18.03
CA GLY A 189 -32.13 -16.92 -18.69
C GLY A 189 -30.78 -16.96 -19.40
N ALA A 190 -30.10 -15.82 -19.62
CA ALA A 190 -28.78 -15.84 -20.24
C ALA A 190 -27.73 -16.30 -19.22
N THR A 191 -27.24 -17.53 -19.39
CA THR A 191 -26.13 -18.04 -18.60
C THR A 191 -24.94 -17.08 -18.75
N LEU A 192 -24.44 -16.55 -17.63
CA LEU A 192 -23.17 -15.85 -17.58
C LEU A 192 -22.10 -16.84 -18.09
N GLN A 193 -21.75 -16.78 -19.37
CA GLN A 193 -20.73 -17.65 -19.93
C GLN A 193 -19.42 -16.87 -20.00
N PRO A 194 -18.51 -17.03 -19.02
CA PRO A 194 -17.17 -16.49 -19.14
C PRO A 194 -16.56 -17.03 -20.44
N GLN A 195 -16.02 -16.14 -21.27
CA GLN A 195 -15.30 -16.54 -22.48
C GLN A 195 -13.88 -16.01 -22.44
N HIS A 196 -12.97 -16.86 -22.90
CA HIS A 196 -11.55 -16.60 -23.05
C HIS A 196 -11.24 -16.53 -24.54
N SER A 197 -10.47 -15.52 -24.94
CA SER A 197 -9.95 -15.38 -26.30
C SER A 197 -8.47 -14.99 -26.25
N VAL A 198 -7.67 -15.57 -27.13
CA VAL A 198 -6.27 -15.18 -27.34
C VAL A 198 -6.17 -14.54 -28.71
N PHE A 199 -5.62 -13.32 -28.76
CA PHE A 199 -5.32 -12.63 -30.00
C PHE A 199 -3.80 -12.65 -30.21
N ASN A 200 -3.38 -13.32 -31.28
CA ASN A 200 -1.97 -13.40 -31.66
C ASN A 200 -1.60 -12.17 -32.51
N ASN A 201 -0.42 -11.60 -32.25
CA ASN A 201 0.19 -10.52 -33.05
C ASN A 201 -0.62 -9.20 -33.12
N VAL A 202 -0.98 -8.65 -31.97
CA VAL A 202 -1.64 -7.35 -31.85
C VAL A 202 -0.60 -6.24 -31.98
N THR A 203 -0.78 -5.38 -32.97
CA THR A 203 0.03 -4.17 -33.17
C THR A 203 -0.62 -2.95 -32.51
N SER A 204 0.17 -1.92 -32.22
CA SER A 204 -0.36 -0.65 -31.71
C SER A 204 -1.45 -0.09 -32.63
N GLY A 205 -2.55 0.38 -32.03
CA GLY A 205 -3.68 0.98 -32.74
C GLY A 205 -4.68 0.00 -33.35
N THR A 206 -4.39 -1.30 -33.37
CA THR A 206 -5.34 -2.32 -33.85
C THR A 206 -6.42 -2.57 -32.81
N TRP A 207 -7.68 -2.33 -33.18
CA TRP A 207 -8.84 -2.58 -32.32
C TRP A 207 -9.25 -4.06 -32.36
N LEU A 208 -9.27 -4.67 -31.19
CA LEU A 208 -9.72 -6.04 -30.95
C LEU A 208 -11.13 -6.02 -30.37
N PRO A 209 -11.99 -6.98 -30.75
CA PRO A 209 -13.33 -7.10 -30.17
C PRO A 209 -13.26 -7.65 -28.73
N TRP A 210 -14.26 -7.29 -27.93
CA TRP A 210 -14.52 -7.89 -26.61
C TRP A 210 -15.07 -9.33 -26.72
N ASN A 211 -15.52 -9.74 -27.90
CA ASN A 211 -16.17 -11.03 -28.17
C ASN A 211 -17.46 -11.26 -27.37
N LYS A 212 -18.13 -10.19 -26.92
CA LYS A 212 -19.49 -10.17 -26.36
C LYS A 212 -20.25 -8.99 -26.91
N SER A 213 -21.57 -9.16 -27.09
CA SER A 213 -22.47 -8.04 -27.30
C SER A 213 -22.63 -7.25 -26.01
N PHE A 214 -22.69 -5.93 -26.11
CA PHE A 214 -22.81 -5.04 -24.96
C PHE A 214 -23.86 -4.01 -25.31
N ASN A 215 -24.98 -4.05 -24.61
CA ASN A 215 -26.21 -3.40 -25.03
C ASN A 215 -26.72 -2.41 -23.96
N PRO A 216 -26.58 -1.09 -24.19
CA PRO A 216 -27.15 -0.07 -23.31
C PRO A 216 -28.66 -0.23 -23.05
N THR A 217 -29.44 -0.64 -24.05
CA THR A 217 -30.89 -0.83 -23.91
C THR A 217 -31.25 -1.96 -22.94
N GLN A 218 -30.33 -2.92 -22.75
CA GLN A 218 -30.48 -4.03 -21.80
C GLN A 218 -29.84 -3.74 -20.43
N ARG A 219 -29.21 -2.57 -20.28
CA ARG A 219 -28.47 -2.13 -19.09
C ARG A 219 -27.35 -3.11 -18.73
N ASP A 220 -26.56 -3.45 -19.72
CA ASP A 220 -25.47 -4.41 -19.57
C ASP A 220 -24.34 -3.85 -18.69
N MET A 221 -23.70 -4.78 -17.98
CA MET A 221 -22.44 -4.59 -17.29
C MET A 221 -21.45 -5.68 -17.72
N GLY A 222 -20.18 -5.33 -17.82
CA GLY A 222 -19.14 -6.23 -18.31
C GLY A 222 -17.89 -6.12 -17.46
N ARG A 223 -17.16 -7.23 -17.35
CA ARG A 223 -15.82 -7.26 -16.78
C ARG A 223 -14.87 -7.94 -17.76
N MET A 224 -13.67 -7.42 -17.86
CA MET A 224 -12.62 -8.01 -18.66
C MET A 224 -11.27 -7.94 -17.95
N LEU A 225 -10.49 -9.01 -18.10
CA LEU A 225 -9.09 -9.10 -17.70
C LEU A 225 -8.23 -9.21 -18.95
N ILE A 226 -7.18 -8.40 -19.02
CA ILE A 226 -6.25 -8.34 -20.15
C ILE A 226 -4.84 -8.56 -19.64
N MET A 227 -4.10 -9.41 -20.34
CA MET A 227 -2.65 -9.55 -20.18
C MET A 227 -1.95 -9.14 -21.48
N LEU A 228 -1.07 -8.14 -21.38
CA LEU A 228 -0.13 -7.80 -22.45
C LEU A 228 1.11 -8.69 -22.28
N HIS A 229 1.33 -9.62 -23.22
CA HIS A 229 2.35 -10.65 -23.02
C HIS A 229 3.79 -10.14 -23.09
N THR A 230 4.04 -9.04 -23.79
CA THR A 230 5.39 -8.46 -23.91
C THR A 230 5.76 -7.66 -22.66
N THR A 231 4.86 -6.79 -22.18
CA THR A 231 5.11 -5.93 -21.00
C THR A 231 4.80 -6.61 -19.67
N LYS A 232 4.07 -7.73 -19.70
CA LYS A 232 3.54 -8.45 -18.52
C LYS A 232 2.58 -7.62 -17.67
N GLU A 233 2.07 -6.52 -18.21
CA GLU A 233 1.05 -5.72 -17.54
C GLU A 233 -0.30 -6.42 -17.57
N ILE A 234 -1.00 -6.33 -16.46
CA ILE A 234 -2.35 -6.90 -16.30
C ILE A 234 -3.33 -5.76 -16.03
N TYR A 235 -4.37 -5.69 -16.84
CA TYR A 235 -5.43 -4.70 -16.70
C TYR A 235 -6.77 -5.38 -16.41
N ARG A 236 -7.57 -4.76 -15.56
CA ARG A 236 -8.98 -5.11 -15.39
C ARG A 236 -9.85 -3.93 -15.82
N ILE A 237 -10.89 -4.24 -16.58
CA ILE A 237 -11.84 -3.27 -17.12
C ILE A 237 -13.22 -3.67 -16.63
N THR A 238 -13.89 -2.75 -15.97
CA THR A 238 -15.31 -2.85 -15.62
C THR A 238 -16.06 -1.83 -16.47
N LEU A 239 -17.13 -2.28 -17.09
CA LEU A 239 -17.96 -1.47 -17.98
C LEU A 239 -19.40 -1.54 -17.51
N LEU A 240 -20.07 -0.40 -17.48
CA LEU A 240 -21.49 -0.30 -17.16
C LEU A 240 -22.17 0.59 -18.19
N CYS A 241 -23.40 0.25 -18.55
CA CYS A 241 -24.21 1.12 -19.38
C CYS A 241 -25.69 1.07 -19.02
N ASN A 242 -26.39 2.10 -19.47
CA ASN A 242 -27.84 2.15 -19.51
C ASN A 242 -28.27 2.97 -20.73
N ASP A 243 -29.48 2.70 -21.20
CA ASP A 243 -30.22 3.63 -22.03
C ASP A 243 -30.99 4.62 -21.13
N TYR A 244 -31.80 5.48 -21.74
CA TYR A 244 -32.66 6.42 -21.04
C TYR A 244 -33.51 5.74 -19.96
N ILE A 245 -33.43 6.22 -18.72
CA ILE A 245 -34.30 5.81 -17.61
C ILE A 245 -35.29 6.94 -17.38
N ALA A 246 -36.58 6.64 -17.44
CA ALA A 246 -37.63 7.66 -17.35
C ALA A 246 -37.78 8.27 -15.94
N ALA A 247 -37.51 7.50 -14.87
CA ALA A 247 -37.66 7.95 -13.50
C ALA A 247 -36.64 7.26 -12.55
N PRO A 248 -35.73 8.01 -11.88
CA PRO A 248 -35.42 9.42 -12.17
C PRO A 248 -34.89 9.59 -13.60
N ALA A 249 -35.21 10.72 -14.24
CA ALA A 249 -34.82 10.99 -15.62
C ALA A 249 -33.28 11.02 -15.74
N THR A 250 -32.70 9.99 -16.38
CA THR A 250 -31.26 9.92 -16.65
C THR A 250 -31.04 9.56 -18.11
N PHE A 251 -30.15 10.30 -18.76
CA PHE A 251 -29.75 10.00 -20.13
C PHE A 251 -28.95 8.69 -20.16
N GLY A 252 -29.00 8.00 -21.31
CA GLY A 252 -28.18 6.81 -21.50
C GLY A 252 -26.70 7.12 -21.31
N GLN A 253 -25.98 6.20 -20.68
CA GLN A 253 -24.57 6.39 -20.35
C GLN A 253 -23.73 5.14 -20.62
N ILE A 254 -22.43 5.35 -20.84
CA ILE A 254 -21.41 4.30 -20.87
C ILE A 254 -20.27 4.73 -19.94
N THR A 255 -19.94 3.87 -18.99
CA THR A 255 -18.89 4.09 -17.99
C THR A 255 -17.81 3.03 -18.08
N TRP A 256 -16.58 3.48 -18.31
CA TRP A 256 -15.36 2.68 -18.19
C TRP A 256 -14.75 2.88 -16.81
N PHE A 257 -14.34 1.78 -16.19
CA PHE A 257 -13.43 1.77 -15.05
C PHE A 257 -12.27 0.83 -15.39
N VAL A 258 -11.05 1.35 -15.43
CA VAL A 258 -9.86 0.60 -15.83
C VAL A 258 -8.84 0.68 -14.72
N GLU A 259 -8.26 -0.45 -14.34
CA GLU A 259 -7.22 -0.55 -13.32
C GLU A 259 -6.05 -1.41 -13.81
N ARG A 260 -4.83 -1.04 -13.40
CA ARG A 260 -3.63 -1.83 -13.63
C ARG A 260 -3.29 -2.61 -12.36
N LEU A 261 -3.30 -3.93 -12.48
CA LEU A 261 -3.11 -4.87 -11.36
C LEU A 261 -1.64 -5.24 -11.15
N GLN A 262 -0.82 -5.13 -12.20
CA GLN A 262 0.61 -5.40 -12.20
C GLN A 262 1.31 -4.59 -13.28
#